data_AF-A0AA46C8N3-F1
#
_entry.id   AF-A0AA46C8N3-F1
#
_cell.length_a   1.000
_cell.length_b   1.000
_cell.length_c   1.000
_cell.angle_alpha   90.00
_cell.angle_beta   90.00
_cell.angle_gamma   90.00
#
_symmetry.space_group_name_H-M   'P 1'
#
loop_
_entity.id
_entity.type
_entity.pdbx_description
1 polymer ?
#
loop_
_entity_poly.entity_id
_entity_poly.type
_entity_poly.pdbx_seq_one_letter_code
_entity_poly.pdbx_strand_id
1 'polypeptide(L)'
;MASAYSHRREQHCGCCLHAHLASSIVFATGWIPHICEWWSRNMRQLTAKLRAAISTRLGWRSVGMDAITIAKIVQGGDIIPIAVLITIGAVPLVKGLFALVTRKHQRRKEFLDVWKTDALRNDDLWLEEVIQHRYGATIPAQLIRHIARLKCPSRKLRKVAMTPDFFDFDDTQEKMAWAVSWRGRDHRIELEMISCLISYIVLATSGSGLILIGTRQDLSEGFIFVIGGVVFCAAAFKTFWHFISLLEARSTLALVNGVCRLGFWHTLKRKAAAWSSTPLRRKQGPEQVLGTD
;
A
#
# COMPACT_ATOMS: atom_id res chain seq x y z
N MET A 1 40.23 30.22 32.05
CA MET A 1 39.88 30.38 30.62
C MET A 1 39.20 29.11 30.16
N ALA A 2 37.89 29.20 29.94
CA ALA A 2 36.97 28.09 29.80
C ALA A 2 36.53 27.96 28.34
N SER A 3 36.76 26.80 27.73
CA SER A 3 36.13 26.42 26.45
C SER A 3 36.24 24.91 26.27
N ALA A 4 35.43 24.14 27.01
CA ALA A 4 35.39 22.69 26.85
C ALA A 4 34.08 22.06 27.36
N TYR A 5 32.90 22.65 27.14
CA TYR A 5 31.63 21.97 27.50
C TYR A 5 30.44 22.55 26.74
N SER A 6 30.23 22.19 25.47
CA SER A 6 28.94 22.44 24.79
C SER A 6 28.51 21.44 23.71
N HIS A 7 29.09 20.24 23.63
CA HIS A 7 28.79 19.30 22.53
C HIS A 7 27.98 18.04 22.91
N ARG A 8 27.15 18.07 23.98
CA ARG A 8 26.42 16.85 24.40
C ARG A 8 25.01 17.06 24.98
N ARG A 9 24.17 17.92 24.38
CA ARG A 9 22.77 18.11 24.82
C ARG A 9 21.69 18.18 23.74
N GLU A 10 21.90 17.63 22.54
CA GLU A 10 20.83 17.53 21.52
C GLU A 10 20.51 16.10 21.06
N GLN A 11 20.86 15.07 21.84
CA GLN A 11 20.50 13.68 21.50
C GLN A 11 19.24 13.14 22.19
N HIS A 12 18.59 13.89 23.09
CA HIS A 12 17.47 13.33 23.89
C HIS A 12 16.06 13.89 23.66
N CYS A 13 15.84 14.95 22.87
CA CYS A 13 14.48 15.50 22.71
C CYS A 13 13.64 14.92 21.54
N GLY A 14 14.12 13.91 20.82
CA GLY A 14 13.41 13.38 19.64
C GLY A 14 12.82 11.96 19.76
N CYS A 15 13.18 11.18 20.79
CA CYS A 15 12.83 9.75 20.81
C CYS A 15 11.51 9.45 21.55
N CYS A 16 11.11 10.25 22.54
CA CYS A 16 9.90 9.93 23.33
C CYS A 16 8.60 10.33 22.62
N LEU A 17 8.58 11.42 21.84
CA LEU A 17 7.40 11.78 21.03
C LEU A 17 7.28 10.93 19.74
N HIS A 18 8.40 10.37 19.29
CA HIS A 18 8.40 9.36 18.24
C HIS A 18 7.91 7.99 18.72
N ALA A 19 7.88 7.67 20.02
CA ALA A 19 7.38 6.37 20.51
C ALA A 19 5.86 6.23 20.31
N HIS A 20 5.08 7.31 20.48
CA HIS A 20 3.63 7.28 20.24
C HIS A 20 3.25 7.34 18.75
N LEU A 21 4.01 8.04 17.90
CA LEU A 21 3.77 8.08 16.45
C LEU A 21 4.41 6.89 15.69
N ALA A 22 5.49 6.31 16.23
CA ALA A 22 5.98 5.00 15.81
C ALA A 22 4.94 3.93 16.12
N SER A 23 4.17 4.02 17.22
CA SER A 23 3.07 3.07 17.47
C SER A 23 2.01 3.06 16.35
N SER A 24 1.63 4.20 15.77
CA SER A 24 0.64 4.22 14.67
C SER A 24 1.21 3.84 13.29
N ILE A 25 2.50 4.07 13.03
CA ILE A 25 3.18 3.68 11.78
C ILE A 25 3.70 2.24 11.84
N VAL A 26 4.12 1.77 13.02
CA VAL A 26 4.35 0.35 13.35
C VAL A 26 3.01 -0.38 13.47
N PHE A 27 1.89 0.28 13.75
CA PHE A 27 0.58 -0.34 13.48
C PHE A 27 0.42 -0.57 11.97
N ALA A 28 0.57 0.43 11.10
CA ALA A 28 0.39 0.19 9.66
C ALA A 28 1.48 -0.70 9.01
N THR A 29 2.72 -0.74 9.51
CA THR A 29 3.83 -1.55 8.95
C THR A 29 4.18 -2.80 9.74
N GLY A 30 3.77 -2.89 11.01
CA GLY A 30 3.82 -4.09 11.86
C GLY A 30 2.54 -4.93 11.75
N TRP A 31 1.42 -4.34 11.30
CA TRP A 31 0.29 -5.12 10.81
C TRP A 31 0.59 -5.78 9.47
N ILE A 32 1.54 -5.30 8.66
CA ILE A 32 1.89 -6.02 7.42
C ILE A 32 2.46 -7.41 7.74
N PRO A 33 3.47 -7.59 8.62
CA PRO A 33 3.90 -8.92 9.02
C PRO A 33 2.82 -9.65 9.82
N HIS A 34 2.00 -8.98 10.65
CA HIS A 34 0.95 -9.66 11.43
C HIS A 34 -0.26 -10.09 10.57
N ILE A 35 -0.65 -9.31 9.56
CA ILE A 35 -1.64 -9.64 8.52
C ILE A 35 -1.04 -10.69 7.60
N CYS A 36 0.24 -10.61 7.24
CA CYS A 36 0.90 -11.61 6.42
C CYS A 36 1.03 -12.94 7.18
N GLU A 37 1.29 -12.90 8.48
CA GLU A 37 1.35 -14.07 9.35
C GLU A 37 -0.05 -14.62 9.63
N TRP A 38 -1.04 -13.76 9.89
CA TRP A 38 -2.44 -14.13 10.04
C TRP A 38 -3.00 -14.71 8.73
N TRP A 39 -2.73 -14.09 7.59
CA TRP A 39 -3.11 -14.56 6.26
C TRP A 39 -2.35 -15.83 5.88
N SER A 40 -1.07 -15.97 6.25
CA SER A 40 -0.30 -17.20 6.06
C SER A 40 -0.80 -18.34 6.96
N ARG A 41 -1.18 -18.07 8.22
CA ARG A 41 -1.80 -19.05 9.11
C ARG A 41 -3.18 -19.45 8.61
N ASN A 42 -4.01 -18.48 8.21
CA ASN A 42 -5.33 -18.76 7.63
C ASN A 42 -5.23 -19.46 6.28
N MET A 43 -4.32 -19.09 5.39
CA MET A 43 -4.09 -19.79 4.12
C MET A 43 -3.53 -21.19 4.35
N ARG A 44 -2.67 -21.41 5.34
CA ARG A 44 -2.24 -22.77 5.73
C ARG A 44 -3.39 -23.59 6.29
N GLN A 45 -4.26 -23.01 7.11
CA GLN A 45 -5.47 -23.68 7.57
C GLN A 45 -6.46 -23.94 6.43
N LEU A 46 -6.63 -23.00 5.50
CA LEU A 46 -7.54 -23.13 4.37
C LEU A 46 -7.03 -24.18 3.40
N THR A 47 -5.73 -24.16 3.08
CA THR A 47 -5.08 -25.19 2.24
C THR A 47 -5.03 -26.55 2.92
N ALA A 48 -4.88 -26.63 4.25
CA ALA A 48 -4.99 -27.89 4.99
C ALA A 48 -6.43 -28.43 4.99
N LYS A 49 -7.44 -27.57 5.21
CA LYS A 49 -8.85 -27.94 5.13
C LYS A 49 -9.28 -28.31 3.72
N LEU A 50 -8.83 -27.56 2.69
CA LEU A 50 -9.04 -27.90 1.29
C LEU A 50 -8.34 -29.20 0.93
N ARG A 51 -7.08 -29.41 1.34
CA ARG A 51 -6.36 -30.66 1.09
C ARG A 51 -7.03 -31.83 1.80
N ALA A 52 -7.51 -31.65 3.03
CA ALA A 52 -8.26 -32.69 3.75
C ALA A 52 -9.61 -32.98 3.08
N ALA A 53 -10.37 -31.95 2.69
CA ALA A 53 -11.65 -32.08 1.99
C ALA A 53 -11.50 -32.68 0.59
N ILE A 54 -10.46 -32.30 -0.15
CA ILE A 54 -10.08 -32.88 -1.44
C ILE A 54 -9.64 -34.32 -1.22
N SER A 55 -8.83 -34.62 -0.19
CA SER A 55 -8.36 -35.96 0.11
C SER A 55 -9.49 -36.92 0.48
N THR A 56 -10.45 -36.47 1.28
CA THR A 56 -11.60 -37.30 1.68
C THR A 56 -12.61 -37.45 0.54
N ARG A 57 -12.73 -36.47 -0.35
CA ARG A 57 -13.70 -36.51 -1.46
C ARG A 57 -13.15 -37.15 -2.75
N LEU A 58 -11.83 -37.13 -2.98
CA LEU A 58 -11.21 -37.64 -4.21
C LEU A 58 -10.44 -38.94 -4.06
N GLY A 59 -10.32 -39.52 -2.84
CA GLY A 59 -9.74 -40.86 -2.63
C GLY A 59 -8.53 -41.14 -3.51
N TRP A 60 -7.41 -40.43 -3.24
CA TRP A 60 -6.21 -40.40 -4.08
C TRP A 60 -5.60 -41.81 -4.27
N ARG A 61 -6.15 -42.59 -5.20
CA ARG A 61 -5.40 -43.55 -6.01
C ARG A 61 -4.87 -42.78 -7.21
N SER A 62 -3.63 -43.07 -7.62
CA SER A 62 -3.00 -42.47 -8.80
C SER A 62 -3.79 -42.84 -10.06
N VAL A 63 -4.80 -42.07 -10.38
CA VAL A 63 -5.56 -42.21 -11.63
C VAL A 63 -4.98 -41.18 -12.58
N GLY A 64 -4.45 -41.64 -13.72
CA GLY A 64 -4.18 -40.79 -14.87
C GLY A 64 -5.48 -40.07 -15.20
N MET A 65 -5.54 -38.79 -14.86
CA MET A 65 -6.78 -38.04 -14.87
C MET A 65 -7.08 -37.64 -16.31
N ASP A 66 -7.87 -38.46 -16.99
CA ASP A 66 -8.27 -38.25 -18.37
C ASP A 66 -9.03 -36.92 -18.51
N ALA A 67 -8.75 -36.16 -19.57
CA ALA A 67 -9.30 -34.82 -19.79
C ALA A 67 -10.86 -34.79 -19.73
N ILE A 68 -11.48 -35.93 -20.00
CA ILE A 68 -12.93 -36.15 -19.99
C ILE A 68 -13.49 -36.10 -18.55
N THR A 69 -12.74 -36.54 -17.55
CA THR A 69 -13.16 -36.48 -16.14
C THR A 69 -13.09 -35.05 -15.60
N ILE A 70 -12.10 -34.26 -16.05
CA ILE A 70 -12.01 -32.84 -15.74
C ILE A 70 -13.21 -32.10 -16.34
N ALA A 71 -13.57 -32.40 -17.59
CA ALA A 71 -14.75 -31.82 -18.23
C ALA A 71 -16.07 -32.17 -17.50
N LYS A 72 -16.22 -33.41 -17.03
CA LYS A 72 -17.40 -33.84 -16.25
C LYS A 72 -17.51 -33.17 -14.88
N ILE A 73 -16.38 -32.92 -14.20
CA ILE A 73 -16.37 -32.21 -12.90
C ILE A 73 -16.71 -30.72 -13.10
N VAL A 74 -16.30 -30.13 -14.23
CA VAL A 74 -16.65 -28.74 -14.58
C VAL A 74 -18.13 -28.60 -14.95
N GLN A 75 -18.75 -29.61 -15.56
CA GLN A 75 -20.20 -29.61 -15.85
C GLN A 75 -21.09 -29.72 -14.60
N GLY A 76 -20.53 -30.13 -13.45
CA GLY A 76 -21.29 -30.32 -12.20
C GLY A 76 -21.63 -29.04 -11.43
N GLY A 77 -21.24 -27.85 -11.91
CA GLY A 77 -21.55 -26.57 -11.25
C GLY A 77 -20.95 -26.40 -9.84
N ASP A 78 -19.94 -27.21 -9.48
CA ASP A 78 -19.32 -27.13 -8.16
C ASP A 78 -18.40 -25.90 -8.12
N ILE A 79 -18.51 -25.07 -7.08
CA ILE A 79 -17.80 -23.77 -6.91
C ILE A 79 -16.28 -23.96 -6.68
N ILE A 80 -15.86 -25.21 -6.53
CA ILE A 80 -14.53 -25.68 -6.15
C ILE A 80 -13.43 -25.34 -7.18
N PRO A 81 -13.61 -25.47 -8.52
CA PRO A 81 -12.56 -25.18 -9.49
C PRO A 81 -12.23 -23.69 -9.53
N ILE A 82 -13.20 -22.79 -9.32
CA ILE A 82 -12.99 -21.33 -9.30
C ILE A 82 -12.20 -20.92 -8.06
N ALA A 83 -12.57 -21.48 -6.89
CA ALA A 83 -11.80 -21.29 -5.66
C ALA A 83 -10.36 -21.81 -5.83
N VAL A 84 -10.18 -22.96 -6.48
CA VAL A 84 -8.86 -23.52 -6.78
C VAL A 84 -8.10 -22.63 -7.78
N LEU A 85 -8.75 -22.07 -8.82
CA LEU A 85 -8.11 -21.18 -9.79
C LEU A 85 -7.65 -19.86 -9.16
N ILE A 86 -8.49 -19.25 -8.32
CA ILE A 86 -8.15 -18.03 -7.56
C ILE A 86 -7.02 -18.33 -6.58
N THR A 87 -7.05 -19.48 -5.91
CA THR A 87 -6.02 -19.86 -4.93
C THR A 87 -4.68 -20.16 -5.63
N ILE A 88 -4.71 -20.89 -6.75
CA ILE A 88 -3.50 -21.24 -7.53
C ILE A 88 -2.93 -20.01 -8.23
N GLY A 89 -3.75 -19.04 -8.66
CA GLY A 89 -3.29 -17.79 -9.27
C GLY A 89 -2.77 -16.77 -8.24
N ALA A 90 -3.41 -16.65 -7.08
CA ALA A 90 -3.03 -15.67 -6.06
C ALA A 90 -1.73 -16.05 -5.32
N VAL A 91 -1.50 -17.35 -5.08
CA VAL A 91 -0.31 -17.83 -4.35
C VAL A 91 1.04 -17.48 -5.03
N PRO A 92 1.26 -17.70 -6.34
CA PRO A 92 2.50 -17.32 -7.01
C PRO A 92 2.65 -15.80 -7.14
N LEU A 93 1.56 -15.04 -7.25
CA LEU A 93 1.61 -13.58 -7.21
C LEU A 93 2.12 -13.08 -5.86
N VAL A 94 1.58 -13.58 -4.76
CA VAL A 94 2.03 -13.22 -3.41
C VAL A 94 3.46 -13.69 -3.17
N LYS A 95 3.82 -14.89 -3.61
CA LYS A 95 5.18 -15.44 -3.46
C LYS A 95 6.20 -14.69 -4.33
N GLY A 96 5.82 -14.28 -5.54
CA GLY A 96 6.62 -13.41 -6.41
C GLY A 96 6.84 -12.04 -5.79
N LEU A 97 5.77 -11.44 -5.25
CA LEU A 97 5.84 -10.19 -4.49
C LEU A 97 6.79 -10.33 -3.29
N PHE A 98 6.75 -11.47 -2.60
CA PHE A 98 7.60 -11.74 -1.45
C PHE A 98 9.07 -11.99 -1.80
N ALA A 99 9.35 -12.66 -2.93
CA ALA A 99 10.71 -12.84 -3.46
C ALA A 99 11.34 -11.50 -3.86
N LEU A 100 10.54 -10.59 -4.40
CA LEU A 100 10.92 -9.19 -4.65
C LEU A 100 11.17 -8.41 -3.35
N VAL A 101 10.45 -8.73 -2.27
CA VAL A 101 10.63 -8.10 -0.95
C VAL A 101 11.90 -8.57 -0.25
N THR A 102 12.21 -9.86 -0.29
CA THR A 102 13.34 -10.47 0.43
C THR A 102 14.70 -10.18 -0.21
N ARG A 103 14.81 -10.10 -1.55
CA ARG A 103 16.05 -9.70 -2.24
C ARG A 103 16.53 -8.28 -1.89
N LYS A 104 15.66 -7.44 -1.31
CA LYS A 104 16.00 -6.06 -0.93
C LYS A 104 16.98 -5.96 0.25
N HIS A 105 17.09 -6.99 1.10
CA HIS A 105 17.96 -6.90 2.28
C HIS A 105 19.44 -7.11 1.95
N GLN A 106 19.75 -8.08 1.08
CA GLN A 106 21.12 -8.35 0.61
C GLN A 106 21.71 -7.13 -0.10
N ARG A 107 20.95 -6.62 -1.08
CA ARG A 107 21.27 -5.43 -1.86
C ARG A 107 21.62 -4.25 -0.94
N ARG A 108 20.89 -4.03 0.16
CA ARG A 108 21.10 -2.89 1.07
C ARG A 108 22.50 -2.88 1.68
N LYS A 109 23.08 -4.04 1.99
CA LYS A 109 24.41 -4.13 2.61
C LYS A 109 25.50 -3.68 1.64
N GLU A 110 25.48 -4.23 0.42
CA GLU A 110 26.40 -3.88 -0.66
C GLU A 110 26.34 -2.38 -1.00
N PHE A 111 25.14 -1.81 -1.04
CA PHE A 111 24.99 -0.36 -1.28
C PHE A 111 25.57 0.49 -0.14
N LEU A 112 25.37 0.08 1.12
CA LEU A 112 25.91 0.83 2.25
C LEU A 112 27.44 0.78 2.29
N ASP A 113 28.05 -0.31 1.82
CA ASP A 113 29.50 -0.41 1.74
C ASP A 113 30.06 0.51 0.65
N VAL A 114 29.43 0.54 -0.54
CA VAL A 114 29.77 1.48 -1.64
C VAL A 114 29.51 2.95 -1.24
N TRP A 115 28.42 3.20 -0.50
CA TRP A 115 28.05 4.56 -0.05
C TRP A 115 29.01 5.13 0.99
N LYS A 116 29.69 4.28 1.77
CA LYS A 116 30.64 4.73 2.79
C LYS A 116 32.00 5.11 2.21
N THR A 117 32.35 4.63 1.03
CA THR A 117 33.67 4.81 0.43
C THR A 117 33.72 6.11 -0.39
N ASP A 118 33.80 7.27 0.28
CA ASP A 118 34.09 8.63 -0.25
C ASP A 118 33.31 9.16 -1.47
N ALA A 119 32.41 8.38 -2.05
CA ALA A 119 31.83 8.66 -3.34
C ALA A 119 30.71 9.71 -3.29
N LEU A 120 30.23 10.07 -2.09
CA LEU A 120 29.35 11.23 -1.90
C LEU A 120 30.04 12.56 -2.21
N ARG A 121 31.37 12.61 -2.21
CA ARG A 121 32.10 13.86 -2.06
C ARG A 121 32.61 14.47 -3.37
N ASN A 122 32.82 13.67 -4.41
CA ASN A 122 33.65 14.11 -5.54
C ASN A 122 32.97 14.16 -6.91
N ASP A 123 31.85 13.46 -7.16
CA ASP A 123 31.24 13.48 -8.50
C ASP A 123 29.71 13.36 -8.43
N ASP A 124 29.03 14.38 -8.96
CA ASP A 124 27.57 14.42 -9.07
C ASP A 124 27.05 13.38 -10.07
N LEU A 125 27.73 13.23 -11.21
CA LEU A 125 27.33 12.31 -12.27
C LEU A 125 27.40 10.85 -11.79
N TRP A 126 28.46 10.52 -11.06
CA TRP A 126 28.63 9.19 -10.48
C TRP A 126 27.51 8.85 -9.48
N LEU A 127 27.09 9.83 -8.68
CA LEU A 127 26.03 9.65 -7.70
C LEU A 127 24.67 9.37 -8.37
N GLU A 128 24.37 10.07 -9.46
CA GLU A 128 23.15 9.86 -10.25
C GLU A 128 23.15 8.48 -10.90
N GLU A 129 24.26 8.09 -11.55
CA GLU A 129 24.40 6.80 -12.23
C GLU A 129 24.26 5.62 -11.25
N VAL A 130 24.88 5.72 -10.07
CA VAL A 130 24.77 4.67 -9.04
C VAL A 130 23.33 4.50 -8.55
N ILE A 131 22.58 5.60 -8.41
CA ILE A 131 21.18 5.57 -8.01
C ILE A 131 20.28 5.06 -9.13
N GLN A 132 20.54 5.47 -10.37
CA GLN A 132 19.84 5.00 -11.55
C GLN A 132 20.04 3.50 -11.77
N HIS A 133 21.27 3.00 -11.75
CA HIS A 133 21.54 1.57 -11.88
C HIS A 133 20.89 0.77 -10.75
N ARG A 134 20.81 1.34 -9.54
CA ARG A 134 20.32 0.63 -8.37
C ARG A 134 18.81 0.56 -8.26
N TYR A 135 18.14 1.68 -8.51
CA TYR A 135 16.71 1.83 -8.31
C TYR A 135 15.92 1.92 -9.62
N GLY A 136 16.60 2.10 -10.75
CA GLY A 136 15.99 2.29 -12.07
C GLY A 136 15.38 3.69 -12.27
N ALA A 137 15.75 4.66 -11.42
CA ALA A 137 15.17 5.99 -11.39
C ALA A 137 16.27 7.05 -11.42
N THR A 138 16.13 8.03 -12.31
CA THR A 138 16.98 9.23 -12.37
C THR A 138 16.61 10.18 -11.24
N ILE A 139 17.54 10.44 -10.32
CA ILE A 139 17.36 11.37 -9.20
C ILE A 139 18.52 12.35 -9.22
N PRO A 140 18.28 13.67 -9.19
CA PRO A 140 19.35 14.67 -9.22
C PRO A 140 20.27 14.56 -8.00
N ALA A 141 21.57 14.73 -8.21
CA ALA A 141 22.58 14.57 -7.17
C ALA A 141 22.38 15.51 -5.97
N GLN A 142 21.87 16.71 -6.21
CA GLN A 142 21.54 17.69 -5.17
C GLN A 142 20.52 17.14 -4.17
N LEU A 143 19.44 16.53 -4.67
CA LEU A 143 18.42 15.88 -3.87
C LEU A 143 18.98 14.68 -3.12
N ILE A 144 19.86 13.90 -3.76
CA ILE A 144 20.53 12.78 -3.13
C ILE A 144 21.37 13.26 -1.94
N ARG A 145 22.15 14.35 -2.10
CA ARG A 145 22.94 14.98 -1.03
C ARG A 145 22.06 15.55 0.07
N HIS A 146 20.94 16.19 -0.28
CA HIS A 146 19.96 16.67 0.69
C HIS A 146 19.41 15.51 1.54
N ILE A 147 18.99 14.42 0.89
CA ILE A 147 18.51 13.21 1.57
C ILE A 147 19.61 12.56 2.42
N ALA A 148 20.87 12.59 1.96
CA ALA A 148 22.02 12.04 2.68
C ALA A 148 22.24 12.71 4.04
N ARG A 149 21.91 14.00 4.17
CA ARG A 149 21.99 14.77 5.44
C ARG A 149 20.87 14.42 6.43
N LEU A 150 19.78 13.79 5.97
CA LEU A 150 18.65 13.43 6.81
C LEU A 150 18.91 12.14 7.60
N LYS A 151 18.22 11.98 8.75
CA LYS A 151 18.23 10.72 9.52
C LYS A 151 17.73 9.55 8.65
N CYS A 152 18.49 8.45 8.64
CA CYS A 152 18.20 7.24 7.87
C CYS A 152 18.17 7.43 6.34
N PRO A 153 19.23 7.96 5.72
CA PRO A 153 19.24 8.40 4.32
C PRO A 153 18.89 7.27 3.34
N SER A 154 19.42 6.06 3.57
CA SER A 154 19.12 4.90 2.73
C SER A 154 17.62 4.56 2.63
N ARG A 155 16.87 4.71 3.73
CA ARG A 155 15.42 4.45 3.75
C ARG A 155 14.67 5.55 3.00
N LYS A 156 15.08 6.81 3.19
CA LYS A 156 14.47 7.97 2.55
C LYS A 156 14.72 7.96 1.04
N LEU A 157 15.96 7.73 0.65
CA LEU A 157 16.40 7.70 -0.75
C LEU A 157 15.71 6.60 -1.53
N ARG A 158 15.61 5.40 -0.94
CA ARG A 158 14.87 4.30 -1.56
C ARG A 158 13.39 4.64 -1.79
N LYS A 159 12.75 5.31 -0.83
CA LYS A 159 11.35 5.71 -0.97
C LYS A 159 11.16 6.70 -2.12
N VAL A 160 12.02 7.72 -2.17
CA VAL A 160 12.07 8.68 -3.28
C VAL A 160 12.25 7.96 -4.62
N ALA A 161 13.22 7.05 -4.70
CA ALA A 161 13.53 6.31 -5.91
C ALA A 161 12.45 5.30 -6.35
N MET A 162 11.54 4.90 -5.45
CA MET A 162 10.39 4.07 -5.80
C MET A 162 9.21 4.87 -6.36
N THR A 163 9.27 6.21 -6.29
CA THR A 163 8.19 7.10 -6.73
C THR A 163 8.71 8.30 -7.53
N PRO A 164 9.59 8.09 -8.54
CA PRO A 164 10.17 9.20 -9.29
C PRO A 164 9.11 10.00 -10.05
N ASP A 165 8.11 9.32 -10.64
CA ASP A 165 7.07 9.94 -11.47
C ASP A 165 6.17 10.95 -10.72
N PHE A 166 6.21 10.93 -9.39
CA PHE A 166 5.35 11.79 -8.56
C PHE A 166 6.01 13.10 -8.16
N PHE A 167 7.34 13.17 -8.19
CA PHE A 167 8.09 14.30 -7.65
C PHE A 167 8.89 14.97 -8.74
N ASP A 168 8.92 16.29 -8.65
CA ASP A 168 9.87 17.11 -9.37
C ASP A 168 10.72 17.86 -8.35
N PHE A 169 12.01 17.94 -8.62
CA PHE A 169 12.95 18.58 -7.71
C PHE A 169 13.16 20.01 -8.18
N ASP A 170 12.73 20.97 -7.34
CA ASP A 170 12.96 22.38 -7.62
C ASP A 170 14.34 22.78 -7.09
N ASP A 171 15.31 22.88 -8.01
CA ASP A 171 16.68 23.30 -7.73
C ASP A 171 16.73 24.66 -7.01
N THR A 172 15.76 25.55 -7.27
CA THR A 172 15.76 26.91 -6.68
C THR A 172 15.35 26.93 -5.21
N GLN A 173 14.44 26.04 -4.82
CA GLN A 173 13.90 25.99 -3.46
C GLN A 173 14.54 24.91 -2.58
N GLU A 174 15.40 24.06 -3.17
CA GLU A 174 15.92 22.82 -2.57
C GLU A 174 14.80 21.95 -1.97
N LYS A 175 13.61 21.97 -2.60
CA LYS A 175 12.41 21.29 -2.11
C LYS A 175 11.86 20.35 -3.15
N MET A 176 11.32 19.23 -2.65
CA MET A 176 10.50 18.36 -3.47
C MET A 176 9.11 18.96 -3.63
N ALA A 177 8.76 19.28 -4.86
CA ALA A 177 7.41 19.60 -5.28
C ALA A 177 6.77 18.36 -5.91
N TRP A 178 5.44 18.39 -6.00
CA TRP A 178 4.74 17.41 -6.84
C TRP A 178 5.05 17.72 -8.30
N ALA A 179 5.36 16.70 -9.09
CA ALA A 179 5.60 16.85 -10.54
C ALA A 179 4.44 17.52 -11.27
N VAL A 180 3.22 17.35 -10.75
CA VAL A 180 2.05 18.07 -11.25
C VAL A 180 1.52 19.03 -10.21
N SER A 181 1.51 20.32 -10.55
CA SER A 181 1.17 21.44 -9.65
C SER A 181 -0.21 21.32 -9.00
N TRP A 182 -1.19 20.73 -9.68
CA TRP A 182 -2.54 20.54 -9.13
C TRP A 182 -2.59 19.55 -7.95
N ARG A 183 -1.62 18.63 -7.83
CA ARG A 183 -1.45 17.77 -6.65
C ARG A 183 -0.89 18.52 -5.44
N GLY A 184 -0.42 19.76 -5.61
CA GLY A 184 -0.05 20.62 -4.48
C GLY A 184 -1.20 20.92 -3.51
N ARG A 185 -2.47 20.68 -3.89
CA ARG A 185 -3.62 20.84 -3.00
C ARG A 185 -3.90 19.56 -2.22
N ASP A 186 -3.70 19.59 -0.91
CA ASP A 186 -3.90 18.45 0.00
C ASP A 186 -5.25 17.73 -0.17
N HIS A 187 -6.34 18.49 -0.34
CA HIS A 187 -7.68 17.91 -0.50
C HIS A 187 -7.85 17.11 -1.79
N ARG A 188 -7.12 17.45 -2.87
CA ARG A 188 -7.24 16.71 -4.14
C ARG A 188 -6.56 15.36 -4.07
N ILE A 189 -5.39 15.27 -3.43
CA ILE A 189 -4.72 13.98 -3.19
C ILE A 189 -5.61 13.09 -2.32
N GLU A 190 -6.29 13.66 -1.33
CA GLU A 190 -7.20 12.89 -0.48
C GLU A 190 -8.41 12.36 -1.25
N LEU A 191 -9.00 13.19 -2.10
CA LEU A 191 -10.06 12.73 -3.01
C LEU A 191 -9.55 11.67 -3.98
N GLU A 192 -8.35 11.80 -4.52
CA GLU A 192 -7.72 10.80 -5.41
C GLU A 192 -7.54 9.47 -4.67
N MET A 193 -7.02 9.49 -3.44
CA MET A 193 -6.87 8.30 -2.59
C MET A 193 -8.20 7.63 -2.26
N ILE A 194 -9.22 8.42 -1.87
CA ILE A 194 -10.56 7.91 -1.58
C ILE A 194 -11.19 7.32 -2.85
N SER A 195 -11.04 8.00 -4.00
CA SER A 195 -11.56 7.53 -5.28
C SER A 195 -10.93 6.19 -5.68
N CYS A 196 -9.61 6.02 -5.52
CA CYS A 196 -8.94 4.76 -5.80
C CYS A 196 -9.46 3.62 -4.92
N LEU A 197 -9.72 3.89 -3.64
CA LEU A 197 -10.26 2.91 -2.71
C LEU A 197 -11.71 2.51 -3.07
N ILE A 198 -12.56 3.50 -3.38
CA ILE A 198 -13.94 3.25 -3.82
C ILE A 198 -13.94 2.46 -5.12
N SER A 199 -13.15 2.88 -6.12
CA SER A 199 -13.00 2.18 -7.39
C SER A 199 -12.48 0.75 -7.20
N TYR A 200 -11.52 0.53 -6.31
CA TYR A 200 -11.06 -0.82 -5.97
C TYR A 200 -12.21 -1.70 -5.45
N ILE A 201 -12.99 -1.21 -4.48
CA ILE A 201 -14.11 -1.97 -3.92
C ILE A 201 -15.14 -2.29 -5.00
N VAL A 202 -15.56 -1.29 -5.77
CA VAL A 202 -16.58 -1.46 -6.83
C VAL A 202 -16.08 -2.41 -7.91
N LEU A 203 -14.84 -2.28 -8.38
CA LEU A 203 -14.29 -3.17 -9.41
C LEU A 203 -14.09 -4.59 -8.89
N ALA A 204 -13.63 -4.76 -7.65
CA ALA A 204 -13.43 -6.09 -7.06
C ALA A 204 -14.75 -6.82 -6.81
N THR A 205 -15.79 -6.13 -6.30
CA THR A 205 -17.11 -6.73 -6.10
C THR A 205 -17.79 -7.03 -7.42
N SER A 206 -17.72 -6.12 -8.39
CA SER A 206 -18.29 -6.33 -9.73
C SER A 206 -17.60 -7.46 -10.47
N GLY A 207 -16.26 -7.49 -10.45
CA GLY A 207 -15.47 -8.56 -11.06
C GLY A 207 -15.79 -9.92 -10.45
N SER A 208 -15.87 -10.01 -9.12
CA SER A 208 -16.26 -11.24 -8.42
C SER A 208 -17.69 -11.67 -8.77
N GLY A 209 -18.63 -10.72 -8.83
CA GLY A 209 -20.02 -10.97 -9.20
C GLY A 209 -20.16 -11.50 -10.62
N LEU A 210 -19.44 -10.92 -11.58
CA LEU A 210 -19.43 -11.37 -12.98
C LEU A 210 -18.89 -12.80 -13.11
N ILE A 211 -17.82 -13.14 -12.39
CA ILE A 211 -17.30 -14.51 -12.38
C ILE A 211 -18.35 -15.47 -11.82
N LEU A 212 -19.00 -15.13 -10.70
CA LEU A 212 -20.04 -15.97 -10.11
C LEU A 212 -21.25 -16.17 -11.05
N ILE A 213 -21.71 -15.11 -11.71
CA ILE A 213 -22.82 -15.20 -12.68
C ILE A 213 -22.40 -16.05 -13.88
N GLY A 214 -21.22 -15.80 -14.45
CA GLY A 214 -20.72 -16.56 -15.60
C GLY A 214 -20.56 -18.05 -15.30
N THR A 215 -20.23 -18.41 -14.07
CA THR A 215 -20.08 -19.81 -13.67
C THR A 215 -21.40 -20.56 -13.45
N ARG A 216 -22.53 -19.83 -13.37
CA ARG A 216 -23.87 -20.42 -13.29
C ARG A 216 -24.53 -20.61 -14.65
N GLN A 217 -24.01 -19.97 -15.69
CA GLN A 217 -24.53 -20.06 -17.04
C GLN A 217 -23.84 -21.19 -17.82
N ASP A 218 -24.48 -21.64 -18.89
CA ASP A 218 -23.91 -22.61 -19.81
C ASP A 218 -22.57 -22.11 -20.38
N LEU A 219 -21.69 -23.06 -20.71
CA LEU A 219 -20.28 -22.80 -21.03
C LEU A 219 -20.06 -21.72 -22.10
N SER A 220 -20.95 -21.66 -23.10
CA SER A 220 -20.87 -20.71 -24.22
C SER A 220 -21.27 -19.29 -23.85
N GLU A 221 -22.27 -19.11 -22.98
CA GLU A 221 -22.75 -17.77 -22.58
C GLU A 221 -21.97 -17.22 -21.38
N GLY A 222 -21.59 -18.11 -20.45
CA GLY A 222 -20.85 -17.75 -19.24
C GLY A 222 -19.43 -17.24 -19.51
N PHE A 223 -18.83 -17.59 -20.65
CA PHE A 223 -17.44 -17.24 -20.98
C PHE A 223 -17.21 -15.72 -21.03
N ILE A 224 -18.15 -14.96 -21.60
CA ILE A 224 -18.06 -13.49 -21.70
C ILE A 224 -18.04 -12.86 -20.31
N PHE A 225 -18.90 -13.34 -19.41
CA PHE A 225 -18.97 -12.87 -18.02
C PHE A 225 -17.69 -13.21 -17.24
N VAL A 226 -17.12 -14.39 -17.45
CA VAL A 226 -15.86 -14.79 -16.81
C VAL A 226 -14.70 -13.90 -17.28
N ILE A 227 -14.54 -13.68 -18.60
CA ILE A 227 -13.51 -12.76 -19.13
C ILE A 227 -13.71 -11.35 -18.57
N GLY A 228 -14.95 -10.83 -18.61
CA GLY A 228 -15.27 -9.52 -18.05
C GLY A 228 -14.87 -9.43 -16.58
N GLY A 229 -15.22 -10.45 -15.79
CA GLY A 229 -14.84 -10.53 -14.39
C GLY A 229 -13.33 -10.51 -14.14
N VAL A 230 -12.55 -11.26 -14.95
CA VAL A 230 -11.08 -11.25 -14.87
C VAL A 230 -10.50 -9.87 -15.19
N VAL A 231 -11.01 -9.19 -16.22
CA VAL A 231 -10.59 -7.83 -16.58
C VAL A 231 -10.88 -6.85 -15.43
N PHE A 232 -12.05 -6.94 -14.81
CA PHE A 232 -12.42 -6.12 -13.64
C PHE A 232 -11.51 -6.39 -12.43
N CYS A 233 -11.17 -7.65 -12.15
CA CYS A 233 -10.22 -8.01 -11.10
C CYS A 233 -8.81 -7.47 -11.38
N ALA A 234 -8.33 -7.53 -12.62
CA ALA A 234 -7.05 -6.95 -13.01
C ALA A 234 -7.05 -5.42 -12.87
N ALA A 235 -8.14 -4.76 -13.25
CA ALA A 235 -8.33 -3.32 -13.05
C ALA A 235 -8.34 -2.96 -11.56
N ALA A 236 -9.02 -3.75 -10.71
CA ALA A 236 -9.00 -3.58 -9.27
C ALA A 236 -7.58 -3.72 -8.69
N PHE A 237 -6.81 -4.70 -9.16
CA PHE A 237 -5.42 -4.85 -8.73
C PHE A 237 -4.57 -3.61 -9.11
N LYS A 238 -4.74 -3.08 -10.32
CA LYS A 238 -4.06 -1.86 -10.76
C LYS A 238 -4.45 -0.65 -9.92
N THR A 239 -5.74 -0.44 -9.63
CA THR A 239 -6.20 0.69 -8.80
C THR A 239 -5.68 0.58 -7.36
N PHE A 240 -5.64 -0.64 -6.81
CA PHE A 240 -5.05 -0.88 -5.50
C PHE A 240 -3.54 -0.57 -5.49
N TRP A 241 -2.80 -1.02 -6.50
CA TRP A 241 -1.37 -0.73 -6.60
C TRP A 241 -1.11 0.78 -6.69
N HIS A 242 -1.91 1.49 -7.49
CA HIS A 242 -1.84 2.95 -7.60
C HIS A 242 -2.12 3.66 -6.26
N PHE A 243 -3.11 3.19 -5.50
CA PHE A 243 -3.39 3.68 -4.15
C PHE A 243 -2.19 3.51 -3.21
N ILE A 244 -1.53 2.35 -3.24
CA ILE A 244 -0.32 2.11 -2.44
C ILE A 244 0.82 3.05 -2.85
N SER A 245 1.04 3.25 -4.15
CA SER A 245 2.03 4.21 -4.67
C SER A 245 1.74 5.64 -4.21
N LEU A 246 0.47 6.08 -4.25
CA LEU A 246 0.06 7.40 -3.74
C LEU A 246 0.31 7.56 -2.25
N LEU A 247 0.00 6.53 -1.45
CA LEU A 247 0.29 6.50 -0.01
C LEU A 247 1.78 6.60 0.27
N GLU A 248 2.59 5.84 -0.47
CA GLU A 248 4.04 5.87 -0.33
C GLU A 248 4.59 7.23 -0.72
N ALA A 249 4.17 7.80 -1.85
CA ALA A 249 4.54 9.13 -2.30
C ALA A 249 4.21 10.19 -1.23
N ARG A 250 2.97 10.24 -0.75
CA ARG A 250 2.57 11.18 0.32
C ARG A 250 3.44 11.02 1.58
N SER A 251 3.75 9.78 1.97
CA SER A 251 4.62 9.51 3.12
C SER A 251 6.05 9.99 2.92
N THR A 252 6.53 9.96 1.67
CA THR A 252 7.88 10.34 1.27
C THR A 252 8.03 11.84 1.24
N LEU A 253 7.07 12.55 0.63
CA LEU A 253 7.03 14.01 0.61
C LEU A 253 7.06 14.58 2.04
N ALA A 254 6.21 14.08 2.93
CA ALA A 254 6.17 14.51 4.33
C ALA A 254 7.50 14.28 5.07
N LEU A 255 8.21 13.21 4.71
CA LEU A 255 9.45 12.79 5.34
C LEU A 255 10.69 13.51 4.78
N VAL A 256 10.65 13.97 3.52
CA VAL A 256 11.71 14.80 2.89
C VAL A 256 11.55 16.25 3.31
N ASN A 257 10.35 16.83 3.15
CA ASN A 257 10.11 18.25 3.45
C ASN A 257 10.07 18.58 4.96
N GLY A 258 10.28 17.59 5.83
CA GLY A 258 10.25 17.77 7.28
C GLY A 258 8.88 18.18 7.83
N VAL A 259 7.83 18.15 7.01
CA VAL A 259 6.48 18.52 7.40
C VAL A 259 5.97 17.46 8.37
N CYS A 260 5.94 17.81 9.64
CA CYS A 260 5.48 16.92 10.69
C CYS A 260 4.04 16.49 10.39
N ARG A 261 3.81 15.18 10.33
CA ARG A 261 2.53 14.51 9.98
C ARG A 261 1.35 14.82 10.92
N LEU A 262 1.49 15.81 11.80
CA LEU A 262 0.54 16.13 12.87
C LEU A 262 -0.71 16.88 12.40
N GLY A 263 -0.69 17.59 11.27
CA GLY A 263 -1.84 18.41 10.86
C GLY A 263 -3.10 17.60 10.57
N PHE A 264 -3.02 16.60 9.69
CA PHE A 264 -4.21 15.98 9.09
C PHE A 264 -5.11 15.25 10.10
N TRP A 265 -4.54 14.33 10.89
CA TRP A 265 -5.32 13.57 11.87
C TRP A 265 -5.86 14.46 12.99
N HIS A 266 -5.18 15.55 13.32
CA HIS A 266 -5.71 16.55 14.24
C HIS A 266 -6.88 17.32 13.63
N THR A 267 -6.81 17.71 12.35
CA THR A 267 -7.92 18.38 11.67
C THR A 267 -9.14 17.46 11.55
N LEU A 268 -8.95 16.19 11.21
CA LEU A 268 -10.03 15.21 11.19
C LEU A 268 -10.61 14.95 12.58
N LYS A 269 -9.77 14.75 13.60
CA LYS A 269 -10.25 14.59 14.98
C LYS A 269 -11.01 15.82 15.47
N ARG A 270 -10.56 17.04 15.15
CA ARG A 270 -11.27 18.28 15.49
C ARG A 270 -12.61 18.37 14.77
N LYS A 271 -12.68 18.04 13.48
CA LYS A 271 -13.95 18.03 12.73
C LYS A 271 -14.91 16.96 13.22
N ALA A 272 -14.43 15.75 13.49
CA ALA A 272 -15.23 14.67 14.06
C ALA A 272 -15.74 15.03 15.46
N ALA A 273 -14.89 15.64 16.30
CA ALA A 273 -15.29 16.14 17.61
C ALA A 273 -16.36 17.25 17.48
N ALA A 274 -16.17 18.20 16.58
CA ALA A 274 -17.15 19.28 16.32
C ALA A 274 -18.50 18.73 15.81
N TRP A 275 -18.49 17.69 14.97
CA TRP A 275 -19.71 17.02 14.52
C TRP A 275 -20.40 16.27 15.66
N SER A 276 -19.63 15.60 16.52
CA SER A 276 -20.18 14.91 17.69
C SER A 276 -20.73 15.86 18.75
N SER A 277 -20.19 17.07 18.84
CA SER A 277 -20.59 18.08 19.82
C SER A 277 -21.67 19.02 19.31
N THR A 278 -22.18 18.84 18.08
CA THR A 278 -23.34 19.60 17.63
C THR A 278 -24.56 18.95 18.30
N PRO A 279 -25.10 19.51 19.41
CA PRO A 279 -26.30 18.93 20.00
C PRO A 279 -27.35 18.93 18.91
N LEU A 280 -27.91 17.76 18.60
CA LEU A 280 -29.09 17.66 17.77
C LEU A 280 -30.10 18.59 18.41
N ARG A 281 -30.24 19.80 17.83
CA ARG A 281 -31.18 20.82 18.24
C ARG A 281 -32.54 20.20 18.02
N ARG A 282 -32.99 19.46 19.03
CA ARG A 282 -34.29 18.84 19.15
C ARG A 282 -35.23 19.98 18.80
N LYS A 283 -35.89 19.91 17.63
CA LYS A 283 -36.92 20.86 17.24
C LYS A 283 -37.90 20.85 18.40
N GLN A 284 -37.81 21.83 19.30
CA GLN A 284 -38.87 22.11 20.24
C GLN A 284 -40.08 22.39 19.36
N GLY A 285 -41.05 21.49 19.42
CA GLY A 285 -42.32 21.66 18.73
C GLY A 285 -42.93 23.00 19.15
N PRO A 286 -43.69 23.65 18.26
CA PRO A 286 -44.36 24.90 18.59
C PRO A 286 -45.21 24.67 19.84
N GLU A 287 -44.81 25.34 20.91
CA GLU A 287 -45.58 25.49 22.13
C GLU A 287 -46.92 26.10 21.72
N GLN A 288 -47.98 25.30 21.76
CA GLN A 288 -49.33 25.79 21.56
C GLN A 288 -49.66 26.73 22.72
N VAL A 289 -49.58 28.03 22.44
CA VAL A 289 -50.12 29.08 23.30
C VAL A 289 -51.64 28.96 23.23
N LEU A 290 -52.20 28.23 24.20
CA LEU A 290 -53.64 28.13 24.42
C LEU A 290 -54.09 29.42 25.12
N GLY A 291 -54.73 30.30 24.36
CA GLY A 291 -55.37 31.50 24.88
C GLY A 291 -56.53 31.13 25.80
N THR A 292 -56.52 31.72 26.99
CA THR A 292 -57.68 31.83 27.87
C THR A 292 -58.37 33.15 27.59
N ASP A 293 -59.59 33.08 27.08
CA ASP A 293 -60.65 34.07 27.27
C ASP A 293 -61.56 33.59 28.41
#